data_AF-A0AAW7QSE3-F1
#
_entry.id   AF-A0AAW7QSE3-F1
#
_cell.length_a   1.000
_cell.length_b   1.000
_cell.length_c   1.000
_cell.angle_alpha   90.00
_cell.angle_beta   90.00
_cell.angle_gamma   90.00
#
_symmetry.space_group_name_H-M   'P 1'
#
loop_
_entity.id
_entity.type
_entity.pdbx_description
1 polymer ?
#
loop_
_entity_poly.entity_id
_entity_poly.type
_entity_poly.pdbx_seq_one_letter_code
_entity_poly.pdbx_strand_id
1 'polypeptide(L)'
;MFTSIPLGEFTDSEARQLIARGAHCDHPFTPQEQEKLLRLAGRHPYKLQLAGSLLYIAKAQGKPVHWSRLQRDFYHQCEQVGLAKPWRKTIGVRLAAAISWLVVTPATWLGRAMLEGVLRLKKDDVSQSTVWMFGAGLLIVMIALLFGSITINLDEILKLIERIRGNP
;
A
#
# COMPACT_ATOMS: atom_id res chain seq x y z
N MET A 1 25.21 32.73 -19.21
CA MET A 1 24.05 32.13 -19.91
C MET A 1 24.23 30.62 -19.85
N PHE A 2 23.28 29.87 -19.31
CA PHE A 2 23.35 28.39 -19.25
C PHE A 2 22.36 27.81 -20.25
N THR A 3 22.82 26.84 -21.04
CA THR A 3 21.99 26.12 -22.02
C THR A 3 21.75 24.71 -21.51
N SER A 4 20.50 24.37 -21.22
CA SER A 4 20.11 23.01 -20.85
C SER A 4 19.86 22.18 -22.11
N ILE A 5 20.61 21.09 -22.29
CA ILE A 5 20.37 20.11 -23.36
C ILE A 5 19.65 18.91 -22.74
N PRO A 6 18.39 18.64 -23.10
CA PRO A 6 17.66 17.49 -22.59
C PRO A 6 18.26 16.20 -23.17
N LEU A 7 18.70 15.30 -22.30
CA LEU A 7 19.11 13.95 -22.69
C LEU A 7 17.85 13.09 -22.85
N GLY A 8 17.63 12.59 -24.06
CA GLY A 8 16.58 11.61 -24.36
C GLY A 8 16.90 10.21 -23.83
N GLU A 9 15.97 9.28 -24.03
CA GLU A 9 16.24 7.86 -23.77
C GLU A 9 17.17 7.28 -24.84
N PHE A 10 18.00 6.32 -24.44
CA PHE A 10 18.78 5.55 -25.39
C PHE A 10 17.89 4.66 -26.26
N THR A 11 18.41 4.24 -27.40
CA THR A 11 17.92 3.07 -28.13
C THR A 11 18.25 1.79 -27.38
N ASP A 12 17.56 0.69 -27.70
CA ASP A 12 17.83 -0.61 -27.07
C ASP A 12 19.28 -1.08 -27.36
N SER A 13 19.80 -0.78 -28.55
CA SER A 13 21.19 -1.06 -28.93
C SER A 13 22.18 -0.21 -28.14
N GLU A 14 21.93 1.10 -28.00
CA GLU A 14 22.79 2.00 -27.21
C GLU A 14 22.80 1.60 -25.72
N ALA A 15 21.63 1.28 -25.16
CA ALA A 15 21.54 0.83 -23.77
C ALA A 15 22.34 -0.46 -23.54
N ARG A 16 22.23 -1.43 -24.46
CA ARG A 16 23.02 -2.67 -24.43
C ARG A 16 24.52 -2.40 -24.56
N GLN A 17 24.92 -1.54 -25.50
CA GLN A 17 26.32 -1.16 -25.68
C GLN A 17 26.89 -0.48 -24.43
N LEU A 18 26.12 0.39 -23.78
CA LEU A 18 26.53 1.07 -22.55
C LEU A 18 26.78 0.06 -21.42
N ILE A 19 25.85 -0.87 -21.20
CA ILE A 19 25.98 -1.88 -20.14
C ILE A 19 27.09 -2.90 -20.46
N ALA A 20 27.29 -3.24 -21.74
CA ALA A 20 28.33 -4.16 -22.18
C ALA A 20 29.75 -3.64 -21.86
N ARG A 21 29.95 -2.32 -21.73
CA ARG A 21 31.22 -1.74 -21.27
C ARG A 21 31.60 -2.24 -19.87
N GLY A 22 30.62 -2.61 -19.05
CA GLY A 22 30.84 -3.20 -17.72
C GLY A 22 31.58 -4.54 -17.75
N ALA A 23 31.64 -5.22 -18.90
CA ALA A 23 32.48 -6.42 -19.05
C ALA A 23 33.99 -6.13 -18.98
N HIS A 24 34.40 -4.88 -19.18
CA HIS A 24 35.80 -4.45 -19.29
C HIS A 24 36.28 -3.64 -18.08
N CYS A 25 35.51 -3.60 -16.98
CA CYS A 25 35.94 -2.96 -15.75
C CYS A 25 36.68 -3.93 -14.82
N ASP A 26 37.33 -3.42 -13.77
CA ASP A 26 38.07 -4.21 -12.76
C ASP A 26 37.19 -5.27 -12.07
N HIS A 27 35.87 -5.06 -12.07
CA HIS A 27 34.88 -5.97 -11.54
C HIS A 27 33.86 -6.37 -12.63
N PRO A 28 34.27 -7.21 -13.59
CA PRO A 28 33.55 -7.40 -14.85
C PRO A 28 32.15 -7.95 -14.66
N PHE A 29 31.19 -7.41 -15.42
CA PHE A 29 29.79 -7.84 -15.38
C PHE A 29 29.56 -9.04 -16.29
N THR A 30 28.98 -10.12 -15.77
CA THR A 30 28.64 -11.28 -16.60
C THR A 30 27.46 -10.95 -17.52
N PRO A 31 27.28 -11.67 -18.65
CA PRO A 31 26.14 -11.45 -19.55
C PRO A 31 24.78 -11.52 -18.85
N GLN A 32 24.65 -12.40 -17.85
CA GLN A 32 23.41 -12.51 -17.06
C GLN A 32 23.18 -11.27 -16.18
N GLU A 33 24.23 -10.70 -15.60
CA GLU A 33 24.13 -9.48 -14.80
C GLU A 33 23.78 -8.29 -15.69
N GLN A 34 24.37 -8.19 -16.88
CA GLN A 34 24.07 -7.16 -17.87
C GLN A 34 22.59 -7.18 -18.28
N GLU A 35 22.05 -8.36 -18.59
CA GLU A 35 20.63 -8.53 -18.92
C GLU A 35 19.72 -8.13 -17.74
N LYS A 36 20.09 -8.49 -16.50
CA LYS A 36 19.35 -8.06 -15.30
C LYS A 36 19.36 -6.53 -15.13
N LEU A 37 20.50 -5.88 -15.37
CA LEU A 37 20.61 -4.42 -15.30
C LEU A 37 19.74 -3.74 -16.36
N LEU A 38 19.75 -4.24 -17.60
CA LEU A 38 18.92 -3.72 -18.69
C LEU A 38 17.43 -3.83 -18.36
N ARG A 39 16.99 -4.98 -17.82
CA ARG A 39 15.59 -5.14 -17.38
C ARG A 39 15.20 -4.21 -16.24
N LEU A 40 16.13 -3.94 -15.32
CA LEU A 40 15.89 -3.06 -14.17
C LEU A 40 15.82 -1.58 -14.57
N ALA A 41 16.77 -1.13 -15.40
CA ALA A 41 16.96 0.27 -15.73
C ALA A 41 16.20 0.73 -16.98
N GLY A 42 15.87 -0.19 -17.88
CA GLY A 42 15.29 0.12 -19.19
C GLY A 42 16.27 0.88 -20.07
N ARG A 43 15.81 1.98 -20.67
CA ARG A 43 16.57 2.78 -21.65
C ARG A 43 17.00 4.15 -21.13
N HIS A 44 16.65 4.45 -19.89
CA HIS A 44 16.88 5.77 -19.32
C HIS A 44 18.36 5.93 -18.91
N PRO A 45 19.09 6.92 -19.43
CA PRO A 45 20.54 7.06 -19.21
C PRO A 45 20.94 7.05 -17.74
N TYR A 46 20.26 7.86 -16.93
CA TYR A 46 20.51 7.90 -15.48
C TYR A 46 20.27 6.56 -14.78
N LYS A 47 19.19 5.83 -15.15
CA LYS A 47 18.87 4.54 -14.53
C LYS A 47 19.93 3.51 -14.88
N LEU A 48 20.40 3.49 -16.13
CA LEU A 48 21.44 2.58 -16.58
C LEU A 48 22.76 2.83 -15.84
N GLN A 49 23.15 4.09 -15.73
CA GLN A 49 24.35 4.49 -14.99
C GLN A 49 24.24 4.11 -13.51
N LEU A 50 23.11 4.39 -12.87
CA LEU A 50 22.85 4.07 -11.47
C LEU A 50 22.86 2.56 -11.21
N ALA A 51 22.19 1.78 -12.06
CA ALA A 51 22.16 0.33 -11.92
C ALA A 51 23.56 -0.27 -12.08
N GLY A 52 24.33 0.22 -13.07
CA GLY A 52 25.72 -0.17 -13.27
C GLY A 52 26.63 0.19 -12.08
N SER A 53 26.51 1.40 -11.53
CA SER A 53 27.32 1.83 -10.39
C SER A 53 27.02 1.02 -9.13
N LEU A 54 25.75 0.70 -8.88
CA LEU A 54 25.36 -0.14 -7.75
C LEU A 54 25.91 -1.55 -7.86
N LEU A 55 25.89 -2.14 -9.06
CA LEU A 55 26.49 -3.46 -9.28
C LEU A 55 28.01 -3.40 -9.10
N TYR A 56 28.68 -2.40 -9.66
CA TYR A 56 30.12 -2.23 -9.51
C TYR A 56 30.53 -2.16 -8.04
N ILE A 57 29.85 -1.32 -7.24
CA ILE A 57 30.10 -1.20 -5.80
C ILE A 57 29.85 -2.53 -5.07
N ALA A 58 28.77 -3.24 -5.42
CA ALA A 58 28.48 -4.54 -4.80
C ALA A 58 29.56 -5.58 -5.09
N LYS A 59 30.11 -5.60 -6.30
CA LYS A 59 31.20 -6.50 -6.69
C LYS A 59 32.54 -6.10 -6.06
N ALA A 60 32.82 -4.80 -5.95
CA ALA A 60 34.02 -4.28 -5.29
C ALA A 60 34.13 -4.68 -3.81
N GLN A 61 33.00 -4.96 -3.15
CA GLN A 61 32.97 -5.44 -1.76
C GLN A 61 33.41 -6.90 -1.58
N GLY A 62 33.66 -7.64 -2.67
CA GLY A 62 34.15 -9.02 -2.64
C GLY A 62 33.14 -10.05 -2.11
N LYS A 63 31.87 -9.66 -1.94
CA LYS A 63 30.78 -10.53 -1.45
C LYS A 63 29.83 -10.90 -2.59
N PRO A 64 29.07 -12.00 -2.46
CA PRO A 64 28.01 -12.33 -3.40
C PRO A 64 27.03 -11.16 -3.58
N VAL A 65 26.69 -10.85 -4.84
CA VAL A 65 25.77 -9.76 -5.16
C VAL A 65 24.35 -10.13 -4.74
N HIS A 66 23.83 -9.41 -3.75
CA HIS A 66 22.45 -9.56 -3.28
C HIS A 66 21.50 -8.70 -4.12
N TRP A 67 20.93 -9.30 -5.18
CA TRP A 67 20.06 -8.60 -6.14
C TRP A 67 18.86 -7.89 -5.51
N SER A 68 18.26 -8.47 -4.48
CA SER A 68 17.13 -7.87 -3.76
C SER A 68 17.49 -6.56 -3.08
N ARG A 69 18.72 -6.46 -2.55
CA ARG A 69 19.23 -5.23 -1.93
C ARG A 69 19.56 -4.18 -3.00
N LEU A 70 20.25 -4.59 -4.06
CA LEU A 70 20.58 -3.71 -5.19
C LEU A 70 19.33 -3.09 -5.81
N GLN A 71 18.29 -3.90 -6.05
CA GLN A 71 17.03 -3.42 -6.61
C GLN A 71 16.32 -2.42 -5.68
N ARG A 72 16.36 -2.65 -4.36
CA ARG A 72 15.81 -1.72 -3.37
C ARG A 72 16.55 -0.38 -3.39
N ASP A 73 17.88 -0.42 -3.39
CA ASP A 73 18.74 0.77 -3.41
C ASP A 73 18.56 1.56 -4.71
N PHE A 74 18.41 0.84 -5.84
CA PHE A 74 18.10 1.42 -7.15
C PHE A 74 16.79 2.21 -7.13
N TYR A 75 15.69 1.59 -6.65
CA TYR A 75 14.40 2.28 -6.61
C TYR A 75 14.40 3.45 -5.63
N HIS A 76 15.06 3.32 -4.49
CA HIS A 76 15.19 4.40 -3.52
C HIS A 76 15.90 5.63 -4.13
N GLN A 77 17.01 5.41 -4.85
CA GLN A 77 17.71 6.51 -5.52
C GLN A 77 16.90 7.09 -6.68
N CYS A 78 16.19 6.25 -7.45
CA CYS A 78 15.28 6.75 -8.49
C CYS A 78 14.13 7.59 -7.91
N GLU A 79 13.62 7.26 -6.72
CA GLU A 79 12.59 8.03 -6.03
C GLU A 79 13.12 9.40 -5.59
N GLN A 80 14.35 9.47 -5.08
CA GLN A 80 14.99 10.73 -4.67
C GLN A 80 15.16 11.72 -5.82
N VAL A 81 15.39 11.24 -7.04
CA VAL A 81 15.51 12.08 -8.24
C VAL A 81 14.21 12.21 -9.04
N GLY A 82 13.08 11.74 -8.50
CA GLY A 82 11.77 11.85 -9.14
C GLY A 82 11.54 10.96 -10.37
N LEU A 83 12.41 9.97 -10.61
CA LEU A 83 12.33 9.02 -11.74
C LEU A 83 11.55 7.74 -11.43
N ALA A 84 11.11 7.56 -10.18
CA ALA A 84 10.23 6.50 -9.73
C ALA A 84 9.11 7.06 -8.84
N LYS A 85 7.90 6.50 -8.97
CA LYS A 85 6.80 6.83 -8.06
C LYS A 85 7.07 6.18 -6.69
N PRO A 86 6.78 6.87 -5.58
CA PRO A 86 6.99 6.35 -4.23
C PRO A 86 6.09 5.12 -4.00
N TRP A 87 6.67 3.93 -4.11
CA TRP A 87 5.93 2.66 -3.98
C TRP A 87 5.26 2.52 -2.60
N ARG A 88 5.93 3.02 -1.55
CA ARG A 88 5.41 3.02 -0.17
C ARG A 88 4.20 3.92 0.04
N LYS A 89 4.10 5.06 -0.66
CA LYS A 89 2.93 5.94 -0.55
C LYS A 89 1.69 5.31 -1.18
N THR A 90 1.85 4.62 -2.31
CA THR A 90 0.70 4.02 -3.02
C THR A 90 0.09 2.84 -2.26
N ILE A 91 0.90 2.00 -1.60
CA ILE A 91 0.37 0.87 -0.81
C ILE A 91 -0.27 1.35 0.48
N GLY A 92 0.35 2.29 1.21
CA GLY A 92 -0.21 2.82 2.45
C GLY A 92 -1.57 3.50 2.23
N VAL A 93 -1.71 4.29 1.17
CA VAL A 93 -2.97 4.95 0.80
C VAL A 93 -4.03 3.92 0.41
N ARG A 94 -3.67 2.88 -0.35
CA ARG A 94 -4.61 1.80 -0.73
C ARG A 94 -5.06 0.96 0.46
N LEU A 95 -4.15 0.64 1.37
CA LEU A 95 -4.48 -0.09 2.60
C LEU A 95 -5.39 0.75 3.50
N ALA A 96 -5.08 2.03 3.70
CA ALA A 96 -5.92 2.94 4.47
C ALA A 96 -7.31 3.10 3.84
N ALA A 97 -7.39 3.21 2.51
CA ALA A 97 -8.66 3.27 1.80
C ALA A 97 -9.46 1.96 1.93
N ALA A 98 -8.79 0.80 1.87
CA ALA A 98 -9.44 -0.50 2.04
C ALA A 98 -9.97 -0.69 3.48
N ILE A 99 -9.18 -0.33 4.50
CA ILE A 99 -9.62 -0.36 5.91
C ILE A 99 -10.79 0.61 6.12
N SER A 100 -10.70 1.81 5.54
CA SER A 100 -11.78 2.78 5.60
C SER A 100 -13.06 2.21 4.98
N TRP A 101 -12.98 1.61 3.80
CA TRP A 101 -14.15 1.05 3.15
C TRP A 101 -14.77 -0.13 3.92
N LEU A 102 -13.95 -0.96 4.57
CA LEU A 102 -14.39 -2.16 5.27
C LEU A 102 -14.98 -1.88 6.66
N VAL A 103 -14.48 -0.85 7.37
CA VAL A 103 -14.88 -0.57 8.76
C VAL A 103 -15.70 0.71 8.88
N VAL A 104 -15.24 1.80 8.28
CA VAL A 104 -15.81 3.14 8.46
C VAL A 104 -17.15 3.26 7.74
N THR A 105 -17.22 2.81 6.50
CA THR A 105 -18.42 2.93 5.67
C THR A 105 -19.60 2.11 6.24
N PRO A 106 -19.43 0.84 6.64
CA PRO A 106 -20.53 0.07 7.21
C PRO A 106 -20.93 0.57 8.61
N ALA A 107 -19.96 0.94 9.45
CA ALA A 107 -20.25 1.48 10.78
C ALA A 107 -21.06 2.79 10.69
N THR A 108 -20.65 3.73 9.84
CA THR A 108 -21.39 5.00 9.69
C THR A 108 -22.79 4.82 9.11
N TRP A 109 -22.97 3.87 8.17
CA TRP A 109 -24.30 3.52 7.65
C TRP A 109 -25.19 2.91 8.74
N LEU A 110 -24.69 1.91 9.48
CA LEU A 110 -25.42 1.27 10.58
C LEU A 110 -25.79 2.25 11.70
N GLY A 111 -24.86 3.13 12.06
CA GLY A 111 -25.09 4.15 13.08
C GLY A 111 -26.21 5.11 12.70
N ARG A 112 -26.25 5.56 11.43
CA ARG A 112 -27.36 6.40 10.93
C ARG A 112 -28.68 5.64 10.89
N ALA A 113 -28.68 4.41 10.40
CA ALA A 113 -29.88 3.58 10.37
C ALA A 113 -30.47 3.36 11.77
N MET A 114 -29.63 3.11 12.77
CA MET A 114 -30.06 2.94 14.16
C MET A 114 -30.59 4.25 14.77
N LEU A 115 -29.87 5.35 14.61
CA LEU A 115 -30.23 6.64 15.23
C LEU A 115 -31.48 7.27 14.58
N GLU A 116 -31.60 7.20 13.25
CA GLU A 116 -32.75 7.74 12.52
C GLU A 116 -33.96 6.79 12.55
N GLY A 117 -33.73 5.48 12.40
CA GLY A 117 -34.81 4.49 12.27
C GLY A 117 -35.37 4.00 13.60
N VAL A 118 -34.51 3.68 14.56
CA VAL A 118 -34.91 3.05 15.84
C VAL A 118 -35.13 4.09 16.92
N LEU A 119 -34.20 5.06 17.04
CA LEU A 119 -34.25 6.09 18.07
C LEU A 119 -34.97 7.37 17.62
N ARG A 120 -35.32 7.48 16.33
CA ARG A 120 -36.00 8.64 15.70
C ARG A 120 -35.39 9.99 16.09
N LEU A 121 -34.07 10.01 16.28
CA LEU A 121 -33.35 11.24 16.58
C LEU A 121 -33.28 12.11 15.31
N LYS A 122 -33.53 13.42 15.47
CA LYS A 122 -33.47 14.36 14.36
C LYS A 122 -32.03 14.46 13.86
N LYS A 123 -31.87 14.42 12.53
CA LYS A 123 -30.58 14.42 11.83
C LYS A 123 -29.65 15.57 12.24
N ASP A 124 -30.22 16.69 12.69
CA ASP A 124 -29.48 17.91 13.04
C ASP A 124 -28.91 17.89 14.47
N ASP A 125 -29.39 17.01 15.35
CA ASP A 125 -28.95 16.91 16.76
C ASP A 125 -27.84 15.86 16.97
N VAL A 126 -27.50 15.10 15.91
CA VAL A 126 -26.61 13.93 16.01
C VAL A 126 -25.23 14.26 15.44
N SER A 127 -24.24 14.40 16.33
CA SER A 127 -22.84 14.54 15.96
C SER A 127 -22.32 13.34 15.16
N GLN A 128 -21.43 13.60 14.20
CA GLN A 128 -20.70 12.59 13.41
C GLN A 128 -19.97 11.56 14.31
N SER A 129 -19.52 11.98 15.50
CA SER A 129 -18.91 11.09 16.49
C SER A 129 -19.93 10.12 17.11
N THR A 130 -21.15 10.58 17.37
CA THR A 130 -22.26 9.76 17.91
C THR A 130 -22.67 8.68 16.93
N VAL A 131 -22.83 9.03 15.64
CA VAL A 131 -23.09 8.06 14.56
C VAL A 131 -22.04 6.95 14.54
N TRP A 132 -20.78 7.33 14.69
CA TRP A 132 -19.66 6.38 14.69
C TRP A 132 -19.67 5.44 15.89
N MET A 133 -19.94 5.95 17.09
CA MET A 133 -19.98 5.13 18.31
C MET A 133 -21.07 4.07 18.26
N PHE A 134 -22.30 4.45 17.89
CA PHE A 134 -23.41 3.50 17.75
C PHE A 134 -23.17 2.52 16.60
N GLY A 135 -22.65 3.03 15.48
CA GLY A 135 -22.33 2.23 14.30
C GLY A 135 -21.27 1.16 14.54
N ALA A 136 -20.16 1.53 15.18
CA ALA A 136 -19.08 0.60 15.52
C ALA A 136 -19.53 -0.41 16.59
N GLY A 137 -20.30 0.02 17.59
CA GLY A 137 -20.87 -0.86 18.60
C GLY A 137 -21.76 -1.94 17.99
N LEU A 138 -22.68 -1.55 17.09
CA LEU A 138 -23.57 -2.49 16.41
C LEU A 138 -22.81 -3.47 15.50
N LEU A 139 -21.78 -2.98 14.80
CA LEU A 139 -20.93 -3.80 13.94
C LEU A 139 -20.15 -4.84 14.76
N ILE A 140 -19.60 -4.46 15.92
CA ILE A 140 -18.90 -5.39 16.83
C ILE A 140 -19.86 -6.46 17.35
N VAL A 141 -21.08 -6.09 17.74
CA VAL A 141 -22.10 -7.07 18.18
C VAL A 141 -22.45 -8.04 17.05
N MET A 142 -22.68 -7.55 15.81
CA MET A 142 -22.95 -8.45 14.68
C MET A 142 -21.79 -9.41 14.40
N ILE A 143 -20.55 -8.93 14.47
CA ILE A 143 -19.37 -9.80 14.29
C ILE A 143 -19.30 -10.84 15.41
N ALA A 144 -19.52 -10.43 16.66
CA ALA A 144 -19.52 -11.35 17.80
C ALA A 144 -20.63 -12.42 17.71
N LEU A 145 -21.77 -12.08 17.11
CA LEU A 145 -22.85 -13.04 16.81
C LEU A 145 -22.49 -14.00 15.68
N LEU A 146 -21.94 -13.49 14.58
CA LEU A 146 -21.53 -14.30 13.43
C LEU A 146 -20.43 -15.31 13.79
N PHE A 147 -19.51 -14.93 14.68
CA PHE A 147 -18.44 -15.81 15.16
C PHE A 147 -18.85 -16.65 16.38
N GLY A 148 -20.13 -16.63 16.77
CA GLY A 148 -20.65 -17.45 17.87
C GLY A 148 -20.07 -17.13 19.25
N SER A 149 -19.41 -15.98 19.40
CA SER A 149 -18.86 -15.52 20.70
C SER A 149 -19.96 -15.03 21.63
N ILE A 150 -21.12 -14.68 21.08
CA ILE A 150 -22.35 -14.40 21.83
C ILE A 150 -23.41 -15.38 21.32
N THR A 151 -23.73 -16.40 22.09
CA THR A 151 -24.97 -17.17 21.89
C THR A 151 -26.11 -16.35 22.45
N ILE A 152 -26.76 -15.54 21.61
CA ILE A 152 -28.03 -14.92 22.01
C ILE A 152 -29.03 -16.06 22.15
N ASN A 153 -29.37 -16.39 23.39
CA ASN A 153 -30.55 -17.19 23.66
C ASN A 153 -31.77 -16.33 23.31
N LEU A 154 -32.39 -16.66 22.17
CA LEU A 154 -33.59 -15.96 21.70
C LEU A 154 -34.69 -15.95 22.80
N ASP A 155 -34.72 -16.98 23.64
CA ASP A 155 -35.60 -17.11 24.81
C ASP A 155 -35.37 -16.04 25.89
N GLU A 156 -34.14 -15.61 26.13
CA GLU A 156 -33.86 -14.53 27.10
C GLU A 156 -34.31 -13.17 26.57
N ILE A 157 -34.12 -12.93 25.26
CA ILE A 157 -34.57 -11.70 24.62
C ILE A 157 -36.10 -11.65 24.57
N LEU A 158 -36.77 -12.77 24.26
CA LEU A 158 -38.23 -12.86 24.29
C LEU A 158 -38.77 -12.63 25.70
N LYS A 159 -38.16 -13.23 26.73
CA LYS A 159 -38.52 -12.99 28.14
C LYS A 159 -38.28 -11.53 28.57
N LEU A 160 -37.22 -10.90 28.07
CA LEU A 160 -36.95 -9.48 28.35
C LEU A 160 -37.97 -8.58 27.66
N ILE A 161 -38.35 -8.89 26.42
CA ILE A 161 -39.39 -8.18 25.67
C ILE A 161 -40.76 -8.35 26.33
N GLU A 162 -41.11 -9.55 26.81
CA GLU A 162 -42.34 -9.80 27.57
C GLU A 162 -42.34 -9.04 28.91
N ARG A 163 -41.21 -9.04 29.63
CA ARG A 163 -41.05 -8.29 30.88
C ARG A 163 -41.15 -6.78 30.71
N ILE A 164 -40.65 -6.24 29.59
CA ILE A 164 -40.75 -4.81 29.25
C ILE A 164 -42.17 -4.48 28.75
N ARG A 165 -42.86 -5.40 28.08
CA ARG A 165 -44.22 -5.20 27.57
C ARG A 165 -45.29 -5.29 28.66
N GLY A 166 -44.99 -5.91 29.79
CA GLY A 166 -45.79 -5.80 31.02
C GLY A 166 -47.19 -6.42 30.91
N ASN A 167 -47.30 -7.68 31.31
CA ASN A 167 -48.39 -8.13 32.16
C ASN A 167 -47.87 -9.33 32.99
N PRO A 168 -48.20 -9.46 34.29
CA PRO A 168 -47.86 -10.64 35.09
C PRO A 168 -48.40 -11.93 34.49
#